data_AF-A0A0D2RP49-F1
#
_entry.id   AF-A0A0D2RP49-F1
#
_cell.length_a   1.000
_cell.length_b   1.000
_cell.length_c   1.000
_cell.angle_alpha   90.00
_cell.angle_beta   90.00
_cell.angle_gamma   90.00
#
_symmetry.space_group_name_H-M   'P 1'
#
loop_
_entity.id
_entity.type
_entity.pdbx_description
1 polymer ?
#
loop_
_entity_poly.entity_id
_entity_poly.type
_entity_poly.pdbx_seq_one_letter_code
_entity_poly.pdbx_strand_id
1 'polypeptide(L)'
;MHWVLPVLLAVIGVTALLVVTPVSGYRPWPYLKPNSSNLMFGGSKKFEGSSEFIHMRYHMGPVLTANITIHPIWYGRWQKSQKKIIREFINSISAVDSKHPSVAGWWKTVQLYTDQTGANISRSVLLGEEKNDRFYSHGKSLTRLSIQSVIKSAVTSRTKPLPINPKSGLYLLLTSDDVYVEDFCGQVCGFHYFTFPSIVGYTLPYAWVGNSAKLCPGVCAYPFAVPQYMPGLKPLKSPNSDVGVDGMISVIGHEVAELATNPLVNAWYAGQDPVAPVEIADLCEGIYGTGGGGSYTGQLLNDKDGATYNMNGIRRRYLVQWVWNHIVFLAFVGFGRVGVDA
;
A
#
# COMPACT_ATOMS: atom_id res chain seq x y z
N MET A 1 42.18 32.51 -25.74
CA MET A 1 41.64 31.57 -24.75
C MET A 1 40.16 31.86 -24.43
N HIS A 2 39.31 32.05 -25.45
CA HIS A 2 37.91 32.48 -25.28
C HIS A 2 36.86 31.63 -26.03
N TRP A 3 37.28 30.57 -26.73
CA TRP A 3 36.37 29.71 -27.52
C TRP A 3 36.16 28.32 -26.93
N VAL A 4 36.85 27.97 -25.84
CA VAL A 4 36.81 26.60 -25.28
C VAL A 4 35.57 26.40 -24.39
N LEU A 5 35.16 27.44 -23.66
CA LEU A 5 34.03 27.37 -22.72
C LEU A 5 32.64 27.16 -23.39
N PRO A 6 32.28 27.86 -24.48
CA PRO A 6 30.97 27.64 -25.12
C PRO A 6 30.88 26.29 -25.85
N VAL A 7 32.00 25.77 -26.35
CA VAL A 7 32.05 24.43 -26.98
C VAL A 7 31.92 23.34 -25.92
N LEU A 8 32.54 23.49 -24.75
CA LEU A 8 32.40 22.53 -23.65
C LEU A 8 30.96 22.47 -23.14
N LEU A 9 30.28 23.62 -23.00
CA LEU A 9 28.89 23.68 -22.57
C LEU A 9 27.91 23.08 -23.59
N ALA A 10 28.16 23.27 -24.89
CA ALA A 10 27.38 22.64 -25.96
C ALA A 10 27.56 21.12 -25.97
N VAL A 11 28.78 20.62 -25.75
CA VAL A 11 29.05 19.17 -25.68
C VAL A 11 28.43 18.54 -24.43
N ILE A 12 28.43 19.24 -23.28
CA ILE A 12 27.75 18.79 -22.05
C ILE A 12 26.23 18.78 -22.22
N GLY A 13 25.64 19.79 -22.88
CA GLY A 13 24.20 19.81 -23.17
C GLY A 13 23.75 18.70 -24.13
N VAL A 14 24.54 18.41 -25.17
CA VAL A 14 24.26 17.33 -26.14
C VAL A 14 24.44 15.95 -25.50
N THR A 15 25.44 15.77 -24.63
CA THR A 15 25.62 14.51 -23.89
C THR A 15 24.53 14.28 -22.85
N ALA A 16 24.02 15.32 -22.19
CA ALA A 16 22.87 15.20 -21.28
C ALA A 16 21.57 14.80 -22.00
N LEU A 17 21.37 15.25 -23.25
CA LEU A 17 20.25 14.84 -24.11
C LEU A 17 20.39 13.41 -24.64
N LEU A 18 21.62 12.89 -24.76
CA LEU A 18 21.90 11.51 -25.22
C LEU A 18 21.90 10.48 -24.09
N VAL A 19 21.89 10.90 -22.81
CA VAL A 19 21.79 10.03 -21.63
C VAL A 19 20.35 9.94 -21.11
N VAL A 20 19.37 10.51 -21.83
CA VAL A 20 17.95 10.22 -21.59
C VAL A 20 17.68 8.79 -22.06
N THR A 21 17.97 7.82 -21.19
CA THR A 21 17.50 6.45 -21.37
C THR A 21 15.97 6.52 -21.48
N PRO A 22 15.35 5.99 -22.54
CA PRO A 22 13.90 5.96 -22.61
C PRO A 22 13.39 5.15 -21.41
N VAL A 23 12.60 5.79 -20.54
CA VAL A 23 11.78 5.07 -19.55
C VAL A 23 10.77 4.27 -20.36
N SER A 24 11.16 3.05 -20.72
CA SER A 24 10.27 2.09 -21.35
C SER A 24 9.36 1.56 -20.25
N GLY A 25 8.20 2.20 -20.08
CA GLY A 25 7.12 1.64 -19.26
C GLY A 25 6.76 0.27 -19.83
N TYR A 26 7.14 -0.80 -19.14
CA TYR A 26 6.77 -2.15 -19.52
C TYR A 26 5.25 -2.28 -19.35
N ARG A 27 4.51 -2.14 -20.46
CA ARG A 27 3.13 -2.62 -20.52
C ARG A 27 3.21 -4.15 -20.52
N PRO A 28 2.47 -4.87 -19.66
CA PRO A 28 2.45 -6.33 -19.69
C PRO A 28 1.99 -6.91 -21.04
N TRP A 29 1.45 -6.10 -21.95
CA TRP A 29 0.83 -6.54 -23.19
C TRP A 29 1.14 -5.65 -24.41
N PRO A 30 2.38 -5.60 -24.95
CA PRO A 30 2.62 -4.87 -26.19
C PRO A 30 2.04 -5.62 -27.40
N TYR A 31 2.06 -6.96 -27.39
CA TYR A 31 1.54 -7.80 -28.47
C TYR A 31 1.19 -9.20 -27.95
N LEU A 32 -0.06 -9.45 -27.59
CA LEU A 32 -0.57 -10.83 -27.47
C LEU A 32 -1.13 -11.28 -28.82
N LYS A 33 -0.46 -12.23 -29.46
CA LYS A 33 -1.15 -13.16 -30.36
C LYS A 33 -2.06 -14.01 -29.47
N PRO A 34 -3.40 -14.04 -29.70
CA PRO A 34 -4.31 -14.67 -28.78
C PRO A 34 -4.20 -16.19 -28.94
N ASN A 35 -3.54 -16.84 -27.99
CA ASN A 35 -3.78 -18.24 -27.71
C ASN A 35 -3.74 -18.48 -26.20
N SER A 36 -4.92 -18.79 -25.65
CA SER A 36 -5.20 -19.26 -24.28
C SER A 36 -5.12 -18.26 -23.11
N SER A 37 -6.03 -17.28 -23.10
CA SER A 37 -6.84 -16.88 -21.92
C SER A 37 -7.73 -15.73 -22.35
N ASN A 38 -9.05 -15.98 -22.47
CA ASN A 38 -9.99 -15.01 -23.02
C ASN A 38 -10.06 -13.77 -22.13
N LEU A 39 -9.50 -12.66 -22.61
CA LEU A 39 -9.79 -11.32 -22.09
C LEU A 39 -11.27 -11.03 -22.40
N MET A 40 -12.13 -11.04 -21.38
CA MET A 40 -13.58 -10.86 -21.55
C MET A 40 -13.97 -9.46 -22.03
N PHE A 41 -13.12 -8.44 -21.86
CA PHE A 41 -13.36 -7.08 -22.35
C PHE A 41 -12.05 -6.37 -22.71
N GLY A 42 -12.02 -5.63 -23.82
CA GLY A 42 -10.88 -4.79 -24.22
C GLY A 42 -10.60 -3.68 -23.20
N GLY A 43 -9.33 -3.35 -22.98
CA GLY A 43 -8.92 -2.37 -21.97
C GLY A 43 -9.38 -0.95 -22.32
N SER A 44 -10.43 -0.47 -21.66
CA SER A 44 -10.81 0.95 -21.64
C SER A 44 -9.97 1.70 -20.62
N LYS A 45 -9.29 2.78 -21.02
CA LYS A 45 -8.48 3.63 -20.13
C LYS A 45 -9.26 4.79 -19.50
N LYS A 46 -10.57 4.87 -19.77
CA LYS A 46 -11.40 6.04 -19.47
C LYS A 46 -11.41 6.44 -17.99
N PHE A 47 -11.09 5.50 -17.11
CA PHE A 47 -11.13 5.68 -15.65
C PHE A 47 -9.77 5.50 -14.96
N GLU A 48 -8.69 5.25 -15.72
CA GLU A 48 -7.34 5.06 -15.15
C GLU A 48 -6.75 6.35 -14.54
N GLY A 49 -7.40 7.50 -14.75
CA GLY A 49 -7.13 8.73 -14.02
C GLY A 49 -5.71 9.28 -14.17
N SER A 50 -5.26 9.57 -15.39
CA SER A 50 -4.11 10.48 -15.56
C SER A 50 -4.63 11.89 -15.41
N SER A 51 -4.23 12.59 -14.35
CA SER A 51 -4.64 13.98 -14.15
C SER A 51 -3.40 14.85 -14.13
N GLU A 52 -3.28 15.71 -15.14
CA GLU A 52 -2.30 16.82 -15.12
C GLU A 52 -2.59 17.80 -13.97
N PHE A 53 -3.75 17.69 -13.31
CA PHE A 53 -4.17 18.52 -12.18
C PHE A 53 -3.79 17.92 -10.82
N ILE A 54 -3.37 16.65 -10.74
CA ILE A 54 -2.89 16.06 -9.50
C ILE A 54 -1.40 16.37 -9.35
N HIS A 55 -1.09 17.31 -8.46
CA HIS A 55 0.28 17.64 -8.10
C HIS A 55 0.64 16.97 -6.77
N MET A 56 1.20 15.77 -6.86
CA MET A 56 1.84 15.11 -5.72
C MET A 56 3.08 15.90 -5.30
N ARG A 57 3.12 16.36 -4.04
CA ARG A 57 4.17 17.26 -3.55
C ARG A 57 4.77 16.75 -2.25
N TYR A 58 6.05 17.06 -2.09
CA TYR A 58 6.78 16.85 -0.86
C TYR A 58 6.76 18.13 -0.01
N HIS A 59 6.38 17.98 1.25
CA HIS A 59 6.13 19.06 2.20
C HIS A 59 7.15 19.09 3.34
N MET A 60 8.35 18.56 3.08
CA MET A 60 9.52 18.60 3.97
C MET A 60 9.39 17.81 5.29
N GLY A 61 8.31 17.05 5.48
CA GLY A 61 8.19 16.06 6.55
C GLY A 61 9.10 14.84 6.35
N PRO A 62 9.39 14.07 7.41
CA PRO A 62 10.21 12.88 7.29
C PRO A 62 9.50 11.79 6.48
N VAL A 63 10.27 10.88 5.89
CA VAL A 63 9.78 9.63 5.25
C VAL A 63 10.62 8.45 5.75
N LEU A 64 10.17 7.21 5.50
CA LEU A 64 10.86 6.02 5.99
C LEU A 64 11.96 5.51 5.03
N THR A 65 13.15 6.12 5.10
CA THR A 65 14.31 5.77 4.25
C THR A 65 15.18 4.64 4.83
N ALA A 66 15.14 4.43 6.15
CA ALA A 66 15.79 3.30 6.82
C ALA A 66 14.95 2.01 6.75
N ASN A 67 15.54 0.86 7.06
CA ASN A 67 14.81 -0.42 7.13
C ASN A 67 13.56 -0.30 8.01
N ILE A 68 12.40 -0.50 7.40
CA ILE A 68 11.09 -0.39 8.03
C ILE A 68 10.84 -1.67 8.80
N THR A 69 10.48 -1.57 10.07
CA THR A 69 10.07 -2.72 10.89
C THR A 69 8.61 -2.57 11.26
N ILE A 70 7.76 -3.46 10.72
CA ILE A 70 6.34 -3.51 11.03
C ILE A 70 6.15 -4.38 12.27
N HIS A 71 5.54 -3.81 13.31
CA HIS A 71 5.16 -4.48 14.55
C HIS A 71 3.65 -4.69 14.62
N PRO A 72 3.13 -5.88 14.22
CA PRO A 72 1.71 -6.18 14.33
C PRO A 72 1.22 -6.23 15.79
N ILE A 73 0.13 -5.53 16.06
CA ILE A 73 -0.66 -5.61 17.29
C ILE A 73 -1.99 -6.26 16.94
N TRP A 74 -2.16 -7.51 17.34
CA TRP A 74 -3.38 -8.28 17.10
C TRP A 74 -4.39 -8.04 18.22
N TYR A 75 -5.34 -7.15 17.99
CA TYR A 75 -6.37 -6.80 18.95
C TYR A 75 -7.63 -7.66 18.74
N GLY A 76 -8.03 -8.37 19.78
CA GLY A 76 -9.14 -9.32 19.77
C GLY A 76 -8.76 -10.74 19.35
N ARG A 77 -9.76 -11.51 18.90
CA ARG A 77 -9.62 -12.96 18.64
C ARG A 77 -9.25 -13.21 17.19
N TRP A 78 -8.02 -13.68 17.00
CA TRP A 78 -7.45 -13.95 15.69
C TRP A 78 -7.10 -15.42 15.50
N GLN A 79 -7.50 -15.99 14.35
CA GLN A 79 -7.07 -17.33 13.96
C GLN A 79 -5.61 -17.34 13.52
N LYS A 80 -4.92 -18.48 13.72
CA LYS A 80 -3.51 -18.62 13.28
C LYS A 80 -3.36 -18.50 11.76
N SER A 81 -4.35 -18.99 11.00
CA SER A 81 -4.43 -18.91 9.53
C SER A 81 -4.46 -17.47 9.05
N GLN A 82 -5.33 -16.65 9.63
CA GLN A 82 -5.48 -15.21 9.32
C GLN A 82 -4.18 -14.44 9.52
N LYS A 83 -3.54 -14.60 10.69
CA LYS A 83 -2.25 -13.95 10.96
C LYS A 83 -1.17 -14.39 9.98
N LYS A 84 -1.18 -15.67 9.57
CA LYS A 84 -0.19 -16.20 8.62
C LYS A 84 -0.31 -15.51 7.26
N ILE A 85 -1.52 -15.26 6.76
CA ILE A 85 -1.75 -14.54 5.50
C ILE A 85 -1.11 -13.15 5.57
N ILE A 86 -1.43 -12.38 6.63
CA ILE A 86 -0.93 -11.00 6.79
C ILE A 86 0.59 -10.96 6.97
N ARG A 87 1.18 -11.87 7.77
CA ARG A 87 2.64 -11.96 7.91
C ARG A 87 3.33 -12.30 6.59
N GLU A 88 2.77 -13.23 5.84
CA GLU A 88 3.32 -13.62 4.53
C GLU A 88 3.16 -12.49 3.50
N PHE A 89 2.14 -11.62 3.62
CA PHE A 89 2.01 -10.42 2.81
C PHE A 89 3.12 -9.41 3.14
N ILE A 90 3.31 -9.07 4.42
CA ILE A 90 4.37 -8.16 4.88
C ILE A 90 5.75 -8.64 4.41
N ASN A 91 6.07 -9.92 4.61
CA ASN A 91 7.33 -10.49 4.15
C ASN A 91 7.49 -10.47 2.61
N SER A 92 6.39 -10.43 1.85
CA SER A 92 6.43 -10.37 0.39
C SER A 92 6.80 -8.99 -0.16
N ILE A 93 6.76 -7.94 0.66
CA ILE A 93 7.11 -6.56 0.26
C ILE A 93 8.59 -6.44 -0.13
N SER A 94 9.48 -7.18 0.54
CA SER A 94 10.93 -7.14 0.29
C SER A 94 11.49 -8.40 -0.36
N ALA A 95 10.63 -9.28 -0.86
CA ALA A 95 11.05 -10.52 -1.48
C ALA A 95 11.81 -10.28 -2.81
N VAL A 96 12.97 -10.93 -2.97
CA VAL A 96 13.90 -10.66 -4.09
C VAL A 96 13.63 -11.49 -5.35
N ASP A 97 12.89 -12.62 -5.25
CA ASP A 97 12.66 -13.55 -6.37
C ASP A 97 11.19 -13.97 -6.55
N SER A 98 10.26 -13.09 -6.16
CA SER A 98 8.83 -13.39 -6.35
C SER A 98 8.44 -13.30 -7.82
N LYS A 99 7.59 -14.24 -8.27
CA LYS A 99 7.04 -14.25 -9.63
C LYS A 99 6.34 -12.92 -9.94
N HIS A 100 6.63 -12.30 -11.09
CA HIS A 100 5.95 -11.07 -11.49
C HIS A 100 4.55 -11.32 -12.08
N PRO A 101 3.57 -10.40 -11.90
CA PRO A 101 3.55 -9.26 -10.97
C PRO A 101 3.77 -9.70 -9.52
N SER A 102 4.53 -8.94 -8.74
CA SER A 102 4.89 -9.30 -7.36
C SER A 102 4.61 -8.17 -6.38
N VAL A 103 4.32 -8.48 -5.11
CA VAL A 103 4.15 -7.47 -4.05
C VAL A 103 5.40 -6.58 -3.93
N ALA A 104 6.60 -7.16 -3.98
CA ALA A 104 7.85 -6.38 -4.02
C ALA A 104 8.00 -5.50 -5.28
N GLY A 105 7.35 -5.89 -6.38
CA GLY A 105 7.32 -5.08 -7.61
C GLY A 105 6.37 -3.90 -7.48
N TRP A 106 5.21 -4.13 -6.86
CA TRP A 106 4.27 -3.08 -6.46
C TRP A 106 4.94 -2.06 -5.51
N TRP A 107 5.72 -2.53 -4.52
CA TRP A 107 6.46 -1.66 -3.59
C TRP A 107 7.55 -0.80 -4.26
N LYS A 108 8.01 -1.14 -5.48
CA LYS A 108 8.94 -0.27 -6.22
C LYS A 108 8.32 1.09 -6.56
N THR A 109 7.00 1.16 -6.68
CA THR A 109 6.32 2.44 -6.91
C THR A 109 6.39 3.33 -5.67
N VAL A 110 6.26 2.75 -4.47
CA VAL A 110 6.44 3.48 -3.20
C VAL A 110 7.89 3.97 -3.04
N GLN A 111 8.86 3.21 -3.54
CA GLN A 111 10.27 3.61 -3.56
C GLN A 111 10.58 4.80 -4.49
N LEU A 112 9.63 5.27 -5.32
CA LEU A 112 9.83 6.47 -6.14
C LEU A 112 9.77 7.78 -5.35
N TYR A 113 9.28 7.71 -4.10
CA TYR A 113 9.16 8.84 -3.21
C TYR A 113 10.44 8.99 -2.37
N THR A 114 10.83 10.24 -2.09
CA THR A 114 12.11 10.56 -1.44
C THR A 114 11.95 11.57 -0.31
N ASP A 115 12.92 11.64 0.58
CA ASP A 115 13.06 12.77 1.51
C ASP A 115 13.74 13.99 0.84
N GLN A 116 13.99 15.01 1.64
CA GLN A 116 14.71 16.24 1.26
C GLN A 116 16.16 16.02 0.81
N THR A 117 16.77 14.88 1.15
CA THR A 117 18.13 14.51 0.74
C THR A 117 18.15 13.75 -0.58
N GLY A 118 16.96 13.41 -1.11
CA GLY A 118 16.82 12.52 -2.26
C GLY A 118 16.92 11.04 -1.91
N ALA A 119 16.92 10.68 -0.62
CA ALA A 119 16.92 9.28 -0.21
C ALA A 119 15.51 8.69 -0.37
N ASN A 120 15.42 7.59 -1.11
CA ASN A 120 14.17 6.90 -1.41
C ASN A 120 13.59 6.20 -0.19
N ILE A 121 12.27 5.95 -0.21
CA ILE A 121 11.63 5.02 0.73
C ILE A 121 12.36 3.67 0.69
N SER A 122 12.54 3.06 1.86
CA SER A 122 13.27 1.80 1.96
C SER A 122 12.59 0.67 1.20
N ARG A 123 13.39 -0.07 0.43
CA ARG A 123 12.99 -1.37 -0.12
C ARG A 123 12.82 -2.46 0.94
N SER A 124 13.35 -2.25 2.13
CA SER A 124 13.44 -3.25 3.20
C SER A 124 12.34 -3.02 4.23
N VAL A 125 11.38 -3.94 4.25
CA VAL A 125 10.24 -4.00 5.16
C VAL A 125 10.32 -5.35 5.86
N LEU A 126 10.51 -5.29 7.18
CA LEU A 126 10.76 -6.42 8.03
C LEU A 126 9.56 -6.63 8.95
N LEU A 127 9.19 -7.89 9.16
CA LEU A 127 8.27 -8.26 10.22
C LEU A 127 9.03 -8.25 11.56
N GLY A 128 8.67 -7.34 12.45
CA GLY A 128 9.23 -7.23 13.80
C GLY A 128 8.48 -8.05 14.84
N GLU A 129 8.73 -7.73 16.12
CA GLU A 129 8.01 -8.31 17.25
C GLU A 129 6.50 -8.02 17.15
N GLU A 130 5.72 -8.98 17.62
CA GLU A 130 4.26 -8.93 17.55
C GLU A 130 3.63 -8.94 18.94
N LYS A 131 2.53 -8.19 19.08
CA LYS A 131 1.73 -8.17 20.31
C LYS A 131 0.37 -8.81 20.11
N ASN A 132 -0.06 -9.62 21.07
CA ASN A 132 -1.39 -10.22 21.08
C ASN A 132 -2.18 -9.63 22.24
N ASP A 133 -3.34 -9.05 21.94
CA ASP A 133 -4.32 -8.62 22.93
C ASP A 133 -5.64 -9.35 22.69
N ARG A 134 -5.69 -10.61 23.13
CA ARG A 134 -6.86 -11.49 22.92
C ARG A 134 -8.03 -11.19 23.87
N PHE A 135 -7.79 -10.38 24.89
CA PHE A 135 -8.74 -10.10 25.97
C PHE A 135 -9.39 -8.72 25.83
N TYR A 136 -9.12 -8.01 24.73
CA TYR A 136 -9.72 -6.72 24.43
C TYR A 136 -9.43 -5.72 25.56
N SER A 137 -8.15 -5.42 25.83
CA SER A 137 -7.75 -4.63 27.02
C SER A 137 -8.40 -3.23 27.09
N HIS A 138 -8.95 -2.72 25.99
CA HIS A 138 -9.68 -1.46 25.88
C HIS A 138 -11.15 -1.65 25.40
N GLY A 139 -11.71 -2.86 25.55
CA GLY A 139 -13.07 -3.20 25.13
C GLY A 139 -13.21 -3.50 23.63
N LYS A 140 -14.45 -3.78 23.18
CA LYS A 140 -14.75 -4.15 21.78
C LYS A 140 -15.17 -2.97 20.90
N SER A 141 -15.25 -1.77 21.47
CA SER A 141 -15.56 -0.54 20.76
C SER A 141 -14.43 0.44 21.02
N LEU A 142 -13.68 0.80 19.98
CA LEU A 142 -12.53 1.70 20.08
C LEU A 142 -12.82 3.02 19.37
N THR A 143 -12.28 4.11 19.90
CA THR A 143 -12.13 5.37 19.18
C THR A 143 -10.68 5.53 18.69
N ARG A 144 -10.41 6.57 17.90
CA ARG A 144 -9.02 6.92 17.54
C ARG A 144 -8.12 7.15 18.77
N LEU A 145 -8.67 7.69 19.85
CA LEU A 145 -7.93 7.86 21.12
C LEU A 145 -7.68 6.52 21.83
N SER A 146 -8.66 5.61 21.84
CA SER A 146 -8.48 4.28 22.41
C SER A 146 -7.44 3.46 21.64
N ILE A 147 -7.34 3.61 20.32
CA ILE A 147 -6.29 3.00 19.50
C ILE A 147 -4.89 3.35 20.02
N GLN A 148 -4.62 4.62 20.32
CA GLN A 148 -3.35 5.03 20.91
C GLN A 148 -3.12 4.41 22.30
N SER A 149 -4.18 4.22 23.09
CA SER A 149 -4.10 3.54 24.38
C SER A 149 -3.80 2.04 24.25
N VAL A 150 -4.29 1.38 23.19
CA VAL A 150 -3.90 0.01 22.84
C VAL A 150 -2.41 -0.06 22.49
N ILE A 151 -1.91 0.88 21.66
CA ILE A 151 -0.49 0.96 21.29
C ILE A 151 0.38 1.19 22.53
N LYS A 152 -0.02 2.11 23.41
CA LYS A 152 0.63 2.32 24.72
C LYS A 152 0.74 1.02 25.50
N SER A 153 -0.35 0.26 25.58
CA SER A 153 -0.37 -1.03 26.29
C SER A 153 0.57 -2.06 25.64
N ALA A 154 0.71 -2.02 24.31
CA ALA A 154 1.62 -2.90 23.58
C ALA A 154 3.10 -2.59 23.84
N VAL A 155 3.50 -1.32 23.87
CA VAL A 155 4.90 -0.89 24.10
C VAL A 155 5.30 -0.83 25.58
N THR A 156 4.34 -0.71 26.50
CA THR A 156 4.60 -0.68 27.96
C THR A 156 4.28 -2.00 28.68
N SER A 157 3.86 -3.03 27.95
CA SER A 157 3.49 -4.31 28.53
C SER A 157 4.64 -4.94 29.32
N ARG A 158 4.32 -5.48 30.51
CA ARG A 158 5.29 -6.21 31.36
C ARG A 158 5.90 -7.44 30.68
N THR A 159 5.12 -8.15 29.86
CA THR A 159 5.60 -9.31 29.12
C THR A 159 5.79 -8.95 27.65
N LYS A 160 6.98 -9.15 27.09
CA LYS A 160 7.28 -8.89 25.66
C LYS A 160 6.68 -7.56 25.16
N PRO A 161 7.12 -6.41 25.70
CA PRO A 161 6.75 -5.12 25.13
C PRO A 161 7.26 -5.04 23.69
N LEU A 162 6.54 -4.32 22.84
CA LEU A 162 7.06 -3.95 21.53
C LEU A 162 8.21 -2.94 21.70
N PRO A 163 9.29 -3.02 20.90
CA PRO A 163 10.36 -2.04 20.96
C PRO A 163 9.83 -0.67 20.58
N ILE A 164 10.46 0.38 21.11
CA ILE A 164 10.14 1.78 20.82
C ILE A 164 11.08 2.26 19.72
N ASN A 165 10.57 2.44 18.50
CA ASN A 165 11.33 2.86 17.33
C ASN A 165 10.57 3.93 16.54
N PRO A 166 10.72 5.22 16.89
CA PRO A 166 10.00 6.31 16.22
C PRO A 166 10.54 6.63 14.81
N LYS A 167 11.73 6.13 14.45
CA LYS A 167 12.40 6.48 13.19
C LYS A 167 12.08 5.51 12.05
N SER A 168 11.95 4.23 12.35
CA SER A 168 11.71 3.21 11.33
C SER A 168 10.75 2.10 11.77
N GLY A 169 10.14 2.24 12.95
CA GLY A 169 9.10 1.35 13.44
C GLY A 169 7.73 1.79 12.96
N LEU A 170 6.93 0.83 12.51
CA LEU A 170 5.53 0.99 12.12
C LEU A 170 4.68 0.08 13.00
N TYR A 171 3.81 0.65 13.83
CA TYR A 171 2.94 -0.12 14.72
C TYR A 171 1.62 -0.41 14.01
N LEU A 172 1.43 -1.64 13.55
CA LEU A 172 0.26 -2.02 12.75
C LEU A 172 -0.80 -2.67 13.66
N LEU A 173 -1.79 -1.89 14.09
CA LEU A 173 -2.92 -2.36 14.89
C LEU A 173 -3.98 -3.02 14.01
N LEU A 174 -4.26 -4.29 14.25
CA LEU A 174 -5.21 -5.09 13.49
C LEU A 174 -6.32 -5.58 14.41
N THR A 175 -7.55 -5.12 14.18
CA THR A 175 -8.71 -5.52 14.99
C THR A 175 -9.41 -6.73 14.38
N SER A 176 -9.81 -7.70 15.22
CA SER A 176 -10.57 -8.87 14.78
C SER A 176 -11.98 -8.48 14.31
N ASP A 177 -12.66 -9.43 13.65
CA ASP A 177 -13.98 -9.23 13.02
C ASP A 177 -15.12 -8.92 14.00
N ASP A 178 -14.86 -8.95 15.29
CA ASP A 178 -15.81 -8.70 16.38
C ASP A 178 -15.48 -7.46 17.22
N VAL A 179 -14.65 -6.56 16.67
CA VAL A 179 -14.30 -5.27 17.27
C VAL A 179 -14.76 -4.15 16.35
N TYR A 180 -15.53 -3.22 16.91
CA TYR A 180 -15.92 -1.98 16.26
C TYR A 180 -14.89 -0.88 16.54
N VAL A 181 -14.63 -0.06 15.53
CA VAL A 181 -13.85 1.17 15.66
C VAL A 181 -14.69 2.30 15.08
N GLU A 182 -14.65 3.47 15.71
CA GLU A 182 -15.25 4.70 15.22
C GLU A 182 -14.97 4.92 13.71
N ASP A 183 -16.02 5.27 12.96
CA ASP A 183 -16.04 5.47 11.50
C ASP A 183 -15.70 4.26 10.62
N PHE A 184 -15.42 3.09 11.22
CA PHE A 184 -15.18 1.85 10.47
C PHE A 184 -16.41 1.49 9.64
N CYS A 185 -16.19 1.11 8.37
CA CYS A 185 -17.22 0.74 7.40
C CYS A 185 -18.09 1.89 6.87
N GLY A 186 -18.00 3.08 7.45
CA GLY A 186 -18.72 4.27 7.00
C GLY A 186 -17.82 5.20 6.21
N GLN A 187 -16.69 5.60 6.80
CA GLN A 187 -15.74 6.53 6.19
C GLN A 187 -14.44 5.86 5.83
N VAL A 188 -14.00 4.88 6.63
CA VAL A 188 -12.67 4.27 6.48
C VAL A 188 -12.68 2.77 6.74
N CYS A 189 -11.73 2.07 6.12
CA CYS A 189 -11.41 0.65 6.37
C CYS A 189 -10.13 0.48 7.19
N GLY A 190 -9.31 1.53 7.21
CA GLY A 190 -8.08 1.69 7.95
C GLY A 190 -7.71 3.17 7.98
N PHE A 191 -6.68 3.51 8.75
CA PHE A 191 -6.03 4.81 8.64
C PHE A 191 -4.63 4.70 9.24
N HIS A 192 -3.74 5.59 8.85
CA HIS A 192 -2.46 5.78 9.50
C HIS A 192 -2.39 7.14 10.20
N TYR A 193 -1.57 7.21 11.25
CA TYR A 193 -1.30 8.44 11.99
C TYR A 193 -0.04 8.26 12.85
N PHE A 194 0.23 9.19 13.76
CA PHE A 194 1.27 9.05 14.78
C PHE A 194 0.70 9.17 16.18
N THR A 195 1.28 8.47 17.15
CA THR A 195 0.83 8.57 18.54
C THR A 195 1.23 9.91 19.14
N PHE A 196 0.42 10.41 20.07
CA PHE A 196 0.77 11.60 20.83
C PHE A 196 1.65 11.25 22.04
N PRO A 197 2.77 11.98 22.27
CA PRO A 197 3.59 11.79 23.47
C PRO A 197 2.81 11.93 24.77
N SER A 198 1.77 12.77 24.82
CA SER A 198 0.90 12.93 25.99
C SER A 198 0.10 11.67 26.34
N ILE A 199 -0.16 10.79 25.37
CA ILE A 199 -0.89 9.54 25.58
C ILE A 199 0.09 8.39 25.77
N VAL A 200 0.99 8.19 24.80
CA VAL A 200 1.84 7.00 24.69
C VAL A 200 3.22 7.17 25.32
N GLY A 201 3.67 8.42 25.52
CA GLY A 201 5.03 8.76 25.93
C GLY A 201 6.01 8.96 24.76
N TYR A 202 5.58 8.62 23.54
CA TYR A 202 6.40 8.67 22.32
C TYR A 202 5.55 9.09 21.12
N THR A 203 6.19 9.69 20.12
CA THR A 203 5.62 9.88 18.78
C THR A 203 6.00 8.68 17.92
N LEU A 204 5.04 7.78 17.69
CA LEU A 204 5.25 6.53 16.96
C LEU A 204 4.33 6.49 15.74
N PRO A 205 4.85 6.31 14.52
CA PRO A 205 4.02 6.07 13.33
C PRO A 205 3.24 4.76 13.48
N TYR A 206 1.93 4.80 13.29
CA TYR A 206 1.07 3.64 13.40
C TYR A 206 0.00 3.63 12.31
N ALA A 207 -0.46 2.43 11.98
CA ALA A 207 -1.63 2.24 11.14
C ALA A 207 -2.61 1.33 11.88
N TRP A 208 -3.90 1.59 11.70
CA TRP A 208 -4.97 0.70 12.10
C TRP A 208 -5.70 0.17 10.87
N VAL A 209 -6.03 -1.13 10.87
CA VAL A 209 -6.90 -1.75 9.85
C VAL A 209 -7.91 -2.66 10.52
N GLY A 210 -9.19 -2.50 10.15
CA GLY A 210 -10.30 -3.28 10.67
C GLY A 210 -10.64 -4.51 9.83
N ASN A 211 -10.96 -5.63 10.48
CA ASN A 211 -11.50 -6.80 9.79
C ASN A 211 -13.01 -6.65 9.55
N SER A 212 -13.39 -6.48 8.29
CA SER A 212 -14.77 -6.16 7.89
C SER A 212 -15.70 -7.36 7.74
N ALA A 213 -15.19 -8.59 7.92
CA ALA A 213 -15.89 -9.83 7.58
C ALA A 213 -17.33 -9.92 8.11
N LYS A 214 -17.58 -9.44 9.33
CA LYS A 214 -18.91 -9.46 9.95
C LYS A 214 -19.68 -8.15 9.79
N LEU A 215 -18.99 -7.02 9.80
CA LEU A 215 -19.64 -5.70 9.89
C LEU A 215 -20.02 -5.14 8.51
N CYS A 216 -19.11 -5.19 7.54
CA CYS A 216 -19.29 -4.53 6.25
C CYS A 216 -18.45 -5.13 5.11
N PRO A 217 -18.52 -6.45 4.86
CA PRO A 217 -17.64 -7.07 3.87
C PRO A 217 -17.79 -6.42 2.48
N GLY A 218 -18.99 -5.98 2.09
CA GLY A 218 -19.21 -5.30 0.80
C GLY A 218 -18.46 -3.98 0.64
N VAL A 219 -18.08 -3.29 1.72
CA VAL A 219 -17.35 -2.01 1.66
C VAL A 219 -15.85 -2.26 1.70
N CYS A 220 -15.37 -2.85 2.79
CA CYS A 220 -13.93 -2.96 3.07
C CYS A 220 -13.29 -4.28 2.63
N ALA A 221 -14.07 -5.20 2.05
CA ALA A 221 -13.54 -6.39 1.39
C ALA A 221 -13.97 -6.46 -0.09
N TYR A 222 -14.34 -5.32 -0.68
CA TYR A 222 -14.46 -5.20 -2.13
C TYR A 222 -13.13 -5.56 -2.80
N PRO A 223 -13.12 -6.32 -3.92
CA PRO A 223 -14.23 -6.90 -4.66
C PRO A 223 -14.60 -8.35 -4.25
N PHE A 224 -14.06 -8.88 -3.15
CA PHE A 224 -14.37 -10.24 -2.66
C PHE A 224 -15.73 -10.35 -1.96
N ALA A 225 -16.30 -9.21 -1.59
CA ALA A 225 -17.71 -9.03 -1.29
C ALA A 225 -18.19 -7.75 -1.99
N VAL A 226 -19.47 -7.73 -2.38
CA VAL A 226 -20.06 -6.64 -3.15
C VAL A 226 -21.21 -6.05 -2.35
N PRO A 227 -21.34 -4.71 -2.24
CA PRO A 227 -22.47 -4.06 -1.60
C PRO A 227 -23.80 -4.44 -2.25
N GLN A 228 -24.86 -4.50 -1.43
CA GLN A 228 -26.21 -4.84 -1.91
C GLN A 228 -26.76 -3.85 -2.95
N TYR A 229 -26.31 -2.59 -2.93
CA TYR A 229 -26.75 -1.54 -3.85
C TYR A 229 -26.09 -1.60 -5.25
N MET A 230 -25.15 -2.54 -5.50
CA MET A 230 -24.55 -2.77 -6.82
C MET A 230 -25.16 -4.01 -7.50
N PRO A 231 -26.39 -3.93 -8.04
CA PRO A 231 -27.07 -5.09 -8.63
C PRO A 231 -26.32 -5.61 -9.85
N GLY A 232 -26.25 -6.94 -9.98
CA GLY A 232 -25.64 -7.61 -11.13
C GLY A 232 -24.13 -7.84 -11.04
N LEU A 233 -23.43 -7.20 -10.10
CA LEU A 233 -22.01 -7.46 -9.87
C LEU A 233 -21.85 -8.65 -8.90
N LYS A 234 -21.10 -9.67 -9.33
CA LYS A 234 -20.81 -10.85 -8.51
C LYS A 234 -19.47 -10.68 -7.77
N PRO A 235 -19.38 -11.07 -6.49
CA PRO A 235 -18.12 -11.06 -5.78
C PRO A 235 -17.05 -11.93 -6.45
N LEU A 236 -15.81 -11.44 -6.44
CA LEU A 236 -14.66 -12.21 -6.88
C LEU A 236 -14.28 -13.27 -5.83
N LYS A 237 -13.67 -14.37 -6.26
CA LYS A 237 -13.21 -15.41 -5.34
C LYS A 237 -11.89 -14.97 -4.70
N SER A 238 -11.85 -15.01 -3.36
CA SER A 238 -10.68 -14.59 -2.58
C SER A 238 -9.49 -15.56 -2.73
N PRO A 239 -8.25 -15.07 -2.92
CA PRO A 239 -7.07 -15.90 -3.18
C PRO A 239 -6.57 -16.69 -1.98
N ASN A 240 -6.97 -16.34 -0.76
CA ASN A 240 -6.56 -17.05 0.46
C ASN A 240 -7.75 -17.69 1.20
N SER A 241 -8.92 -17.75 0.57
CA SER A 241 -10.16 -18.32 1.14
C SER A 241 -10.61 -17.66 2.46
N ASP A 242 -10.26 -16.40 2.66
CA ASP A 242 -10.70 -15.58 3.78
C ASP A 242 -11.02 -14.18 3.25
N VAL A 243 -12.31 -13.91 2.99
CA VAL A 243 -12.79 -12.66 2.40
C VAL A 243 -12.40 -11.45 3.25
N GLY A 244 -12.53 -11.56 4.58
CA GLY A 244 -12.22 -10.47 5.49
C GLY A 244 -10.74 -10.11 5.46
N VAL A 245 -9.88 -11.11 5.62
CA VAL A 245 -8.42 -10.89 5.62
C VAL A 245 -7.91 -10.49 4.23
N ASP A 246 -8.42 -11.08 3.15
CA ASP A 246 -8.02 -10.67 1.79
C ASP A 246 -8.47 -9.24 1.46
N GLY A 247 -9.60 -8.78 1.99
CA GLY A 247 -9.99 -7.37 1.98
C GLY A 247 -8.98 -6.50 2.74
N MET A 248 -8.61 -6.92 3.96
CA MET A 248 -7.61 -6.22 4.76
C MET A 248 -6.24 -6.12 4.07
N ILE A 249 -5.84 -7.08 3.22
CA ILE A 249 -4.53 -7.01 2.55
C ILE A 249 -4.37 -5.75 1.70
N SER A 250 -5.41 -5.36 0.96
CA SER A 250 -5.34 -4.12 0.17
C SER A 250 -5.23 -2.89 1.07
N VAL A 251 -6.00 -2.85 2.16
CA VAL A 251 -5.98 -1.73 3.12
C VAL A 251 -4.65 -1.68 3.88
N ILE A 252 -4.09 -2.82 4.30
CA ILE A 252 -2.74 -2.86 4.90
C ILE A 252 -1.69 -2.35 3.92
N GLY A 253 -1.78 -2.73 2.64
CA GLY A 253 -0.90 -2.20 1.60
C GLY A 253 -1.01 -0.68 1.46
N HIS A 254 -2.24 -0.18 1.39
CA HIS A 254 -2.57 1.25 1.36
C HIS A 254 -1.91 1.99 2.53
N GLU A 255 -2.28 1.64 3.77
CA GLU A 255 -1.81 2.36 4.96
C GLU A 255 -0.29 2.27 5.16
N VAL A 256 0.32 1.13 4.81
CA VAL A 256 1.78 0.97 4.92
C VAL A 256 2.51 1.79 3.87
N ALA A 257 1.96 1.92 2.65
CA ALA A 257 2.55 2.75 1.61
C ALA A 257 2.52 4.23 2.01
N GLU A 258 1.37 4.72 2.48
CA GLU A 258 1.21 6.11 2.88
C GLU A 258 2.01 6.45 4.12
N LEU A 259 1.97 5.60 5.16
CA LEU A 259 2.80 5.80 6.35
C LEU A 259 4.29 5.79 6.00
N ALA A 260 4.73 5.00 5.02
CA ALA A 260 6.12 5.02 4.59
C ALA A 260 6.51 6.35 3.92
N THR A 261 5.61 6.94 3.13
CA THR A 261 5.81 8.23 2.46
C THR A 261 5.46 9.45 3.30
N ASN A 262 4.72 9.28 4.38
CA ASN A 262 4.15 10.36 5.18
C ASN A 262 3.87 9.99 6.66
N PRO A 263 4.87 9.47 7.40
CA PRO A 263 4.69 8.94 8.75
C PRO A 263 4.14 9.94 9.78
N LEU A 264 4.32 11.25 9.55
CA LEU A 264 3.88 12.33 10.43
C LEU A 264 2.84 13.26 9.80
N VAL A 265 2.23 12.84 8.68
CA VAL A 265 1.16 13.58 7.99
C VAL A 265 1.61 14.99 7.53
N ASN A 266 2.87 15.13 7.13
CA ASN A 266 3.48 16.38 6.68
C ASN A 266 4.59 16.22 5.61
N ALA A 267 4.62 15.10 4.89
CA ALA A 267 5.61 14.77 3.87
C ALA A 267 5.00 14.70 2.46
N TRP A 268 4.55 13.55 1.96
CA TRP A 268 4.02 13.44 0.59
C TRP A 268 2.49 13.44 0.54
N TYR A 269 1.90 14.46 -0.08
CA TYR A 269 0.47 14.51 -0.40
C TYR A 269 0.17 15.47 -1.55
N ALA A 270 -0.99 15.32 -2.17
CA ALA A 270 -1.42 16.15 -3.28
C ALA A 270 -1.88 17.54 -2.82
N GLY A 271 -1.45 18.58 -3.53
CA GLY A 271 -1.87 19.97 -3.26
C GLY A 271 -1.01 20.70 -2.24
N GLN A 272 -1.56 21.78 -1.66
CA GLN A 272 -0.89 22.64 -0.68
C GLN A 272 -1.63 22.73 0.66
N ASP A 273 -2.84 22.20 0.72
CA ASP A 273 -3.69 22.28 1.90
C ASP A 273 -3.42 21.07 2.81
N PRO A 274 -2.87 21.26 4.02
CA PRO A 274 -2.60 20.16 4.95
C PRO A 274 -3.85 19.67 5.69
N VAL A 275 -5.03 20.30 5.51
CA VAL A 275 -6.24 19.98 6.29
C VAL A 275 -6.85 18.63 5.89
N ALA A 276 -6.69 18.23 4.63
CA ALA A 276 -7.12 16.93 4.11
C ALA A 276 -6.14 16.44 3.04
N PRO A 277 -4.94 15.97 3.45
CA PRO A 277 -3.92 15.56 2.51
C PRO A 277 -4.42 14.33 1.76
N VAL A 278 -4.56 14.44 0.43
CA VAL A 278 -4.86 13.28 -0.41
C VAL A 278 -3.52 12.62 -0.76
N GLU A 279 -3.32 11.40 -0.29
CA GLU A 279 -2.03 10.74 -0.31
C GLU A 279 -1.86 9.76 -1.48
N ILE A 280 -0.76 9.02 -1.48
CA ILE A 280 -0.32 8.25 -2.65
C ILE A 280 -1.25 7.07 -2.96
N ALA A 281 -1.92 6.49 -1.95
CA ALA A 281 -2.81 5.36 -2.15
C ALA A 281 -4.27 5.84 -2.28
N ASP A 282 -4.66 6.92 -1.60
CA ASP A 282 -5.96 7.59 -1.78
C ASP A 282 -6.31 7.86 -3.25
N LEU A 283 -5.35 8.39 -4.01
CA LEU A 283 -5.52 8.70 -5.44
C LEU A 283 -5.86 7.48 -6.32
N CYS A 284 -5.63 6.28 -5.80
CA CYS A 284 -5.75 5.01 -6.51
C CYS A 284 -6.77 4.07 -5.85
N GLU A 285 -7.61 4.60 -4.95
CA GLU A 285 -8.60 3.80 -4.25
C GLU A 285 -9.48 3.01 -5.23
N GLY A 286 -9.60 1.70 -4.99
CA GLY A 286 -10.40 0.80 -5.83
C GLY A 286 -9.80 0.47 -7.20
N ILE A 287 -8.62 1.00 -7.56
CA ILE A 287 -7.92 0.68 -8.81
C ILE A 287 -6.94 -0.47 -8.56
N TYR A 288 -7.25 -1.67 -9.08
CA TYR A 288 -6.42 -2.88 -8.89
C TYR A 288 -5.71 -3.30 -10.18
N GLY A 289 -6.03 -2.68 -11.32
CA GLY A 289 -5.51 -3.07 -12.62
C GLY A 289 -5.81 -2.05 -13.70
N THR A 290 -5.24 -2.29 -14.87
CA THR A 290 -5.48 -1.49 -16.08
C THR A 290 -6.98 -1.42 -16.38
N GLY A 291 -7.46 -0.20 -16.63
CA GLY A 291 -8.84 0.16 -16.88
C GLY A 291 -9.70 0.34 -15.63
N GLY A 292 -9.12 0.17 -14.44
CA GLY A 292 -9.81 0.37 -13.16
C GLY A 292 -10.22 1.82 -12.91
N GLY A 293 -11.16 2.00 -11.98
CA GLY A 293 -11.75 3.29 -11.59
C GLY A 293 -13.28 3.29 -11.73
N GLY A 294 -13.96 4.17 -10.98
CA GLY A 294 -15.42 4.29 -11.03
C GLY A 294 -16.14 2.97 -10.72
N SER A 295 -15.72 2.29 -9.65
CA SER A 295 -16.18 0.94 -9.23
C SER A 295 -15.70 -0.24 -10.08
N TYR A 296 -15.05 -0.05 -11.22
CA TYR A 296 -14.42 -1.16 -11.95
C TYR A 296 -13.04 -1.47 -11.37
N THR A 297 -12.77 -2.74 -11.07
CA THR A 297 -11.49 -3.16 -10.45
C THR A 297 -10.29 -3.03 -11.38
N GLY A 298 -10.51 -2.95 -12.69
CA GLY A 298 -9.47 -3.10 -13.69
C GLY A 298 -9.26 -4.55 -14.09
N GLN A 299 -8.31 -4.78 -14.99
CA GLN A 299 -7.88 -6.10 -15.45
C GLN A 299 -7.13 -6.84 -14.35
N LEU A 300 -7.63 -8.02 -13.98
CA LEU A 300 -7.07 -8.87 -12.94
C LEU A 300 -6.62 -10.23 -13.49
N LEU A 301 -5.79 -10.93 -12.72
CA LEU A 301 -5.35 -12.29 -13.00
C LEU A 301 -6.28 -13.30 -12.31
N ASN A 302 -6.54 -14.43 -12.97
CA ASN A 302 -7.28 -15.53 -12.39
C ASN A 302 -6.36 -16.73 -12.18
N ASP A 303 -6.51 -17.38 -11.03
CA ASP A 303 -5.88 -18.67 -10.76
C ASP A 303 -6.72 -19.82 -11.33
N LYS A 304 -6.11 -21.01 -11.42
CA LYS A 304 -6.74 -22.24 -11.90
C LYS A 304 -8.00 -22.62 -11.12
N ASP A 305 -8.08 -22.23 -9.85
CA ASP A 305 -9.22 -22.48 -8.97
C ASP A 305 -10.29 -21.38 -9.04
N GLY A 306 -10.11 -20.39 -9.91
CA GLY A 306 -11.00 -19.25 -10.10
C GLY A 306 -10.76 -18.08 -9.14
N ALA A 307 -9.77 -18.14 -8.24
CA ALA A 307 -9.44 -17.00 -7.39
C ALA A 307 -8.84 -15.85 -8.19
N THR A 308 -9.20 -14.62 -7.83
CA THR A 308 -8.73 -13.42 -8.54
C THR A 308 -7.69 -12.66 -7.73
N TYR A 309 -6.65 -12.19 -8.40
CA TYR A 309 -5.50 -11.52 -7.78
C TYR A 309 -4.80 -10.58 -8.76
N ASN A 310 -3.90 -9.74 -8.27
CA ASN A 310 -3.02 -8.94 -9.14
C ASN A 310 -1.54 -9.00 -8.75
N MET A 311 -1.19 -9.54 -7.57
CA MET A 311 0.19 -9.69 -7.11
C MET A 311 0.48 -11.11 -6.61
N ASN A 312 1.65 -11.63 -6.95
CA ASN A 312 2.22 -12.79 -6.28
C ASN A 312 3.09 -12.33 -5.10
N GLY A 313 2.93 -12.97 -3.95
CA GLY A 313 3.90 -12.93 -2.87
C GLY A 313 4.83 -14.14 -2.90
N ILE A 314 5.50 -14.41 -1.78
CA ILE A 314 6.43 -15.54 -1.66
C ILE A 314 5.72 -16.89 -1.86
N ARG A 315 4.52 -17.05 -1.26
CA ARG A 315 3.75 -18.32 -1.28
C ARG A 315 2.27 -18.15 -1.62
N ARG A 316 1.79 -16.91 -1.57
CA ARG A 316 0.38 -16.56 -1.67
C ARG A 316 0.18 -15.57 -2.80
N ARG A 317 -1.07 -15.44 -3.20
CA ARG A 317 -1.50 -14.39 -4.12
C ARG A 317 -2.33 -13.39 -3.36
N TYR A 318 -2.28 -12.16 -3.83
CA TYR A 318 -2.91 -11.01 -3.18
C TYR A 318 -3.55 -10.12 -4.22
N LEU A 319 -4.57 -9.42 -3.78
CA LEU A 319 -5.16 -8.31 -4.51
C LEU A 319 -4.87 -7.04 -3.71
N VAL A 320 -4.07 -6.16 -4.28
CA VAL A 320 -3.71 -4.87 -3.67
C VAL A 320 -4.05 -3.75 -4.63
N GLN A 321 -4.64 -2.67 -4.14
CA GLN A 321 -4.82 -1.49 -4.96
C GLN A 321 -3.47 -0.98 -5.47
N TRP A 322 -3.49 -0.26 -6.58
CA TRP A 322 -2.34 0.45 -7.08
C TRP A 322 -2.04 1.67 -6.20
N VAL A 323 -0.85 2.22 -6.37
CA VAL A 323 -0.42 3.45 -5.71
C VAL A 323 -0.02 4.45 -6.78
N TRP A 324 -0.14 5.74 -6.47
CA TRP A 324 0.11 6.80 -7.40
C TRP A 324 1.58 6.80 -7.81
N ASN A 325 1.83 6.82 -9.12
CA ASN A 325 3.15 6.98 -9.66
C ASN A 325 3.29 8.42 -10.17
N HIS A 326 4.01 9.26 -9.42
CA HIS A 326 4.19 10.67 -9.76
C HIS A 326 5.04 10.92 -11.01
N ILE A 327 5.76 9.91 -11.51
CA ILE A 327 6.59 10.02 -12.73
C ILE A 327 5.72 9.93 -13.99
N VAL A 328 4.71 9.06 -13.96
CA VAL A 328 3.79 8.84 -15.09
C VAL A 328 2.39 9.42 -14.85
N PHE A 329 2.18 10.10 -13.72
CA PHE A 329 0.94 10.76 -13.31
C PHE A 329 -0.29 9.85 -13.41
N LEU A 330 -0.20 8.61 -12.91
CA LEU A 330 -1.28 7.62 -12.94
C LEU A 330 -1.16 6.65 -11.76
N ALA A 331 -2.28 6.03 -11.37
CA ALA A 331 -2.26 4.76 -10.65
C ALA A 331 -1.47 3.73 -11.47
N PHE A 332 -0.36 3.20 -10.95
CA PHE A 332 0.48 2.28 -11.73
C PHE A 332 1.35 1.38 -10.85
N VAL A 333 1.65 0.18 -11.37
CA VAL A 333 2.68 -0.70 -10.80
C VAL A 333 3.87 -0.77 -11.75
N GLY A 334 5.01 -0.23 -11.29
CA GLY A 334 6.28 -0.31 -12.01
C GLY A 334 6.78 -1.75 -12.14
N PHE A 335 6.51 -2.40 -13.27
CA PHE A 335 7.10 -3.69 -13.61
C PHE A 335 8.58 -3.51 -14.00
N GLY A 336 9.46 -3.44 -13.02
CA GLY A 336 10.89 -3.24 -13.28
C GLY A 336 11.63 -4.54 -13.63
N ARG A 337 12.13 -4.63 -14.87
CA ARG A 337 13.55 -4.91 -15.21
C ARG A 337 13.92 -4.09 -16.47
N VAL A 338 14.75 -3.07 -16.31
CA VAL A 338 15.71 -2.66 -17.35
C VAL A 338 16.95 -3.49 -17.07
N GLY A 339 16.98 -4.70 -17.64
CA GLY A 339 18.21 -5.47 -17.80
C GLY A 339 18.79 -5.09 -19.14
N VAL A 340 19.98 -4.50 -19.11
CA VAL A 340 20.83 -4.34 -20.28
C VAL A 340 21.31 -5.74 -20.63
N ASP A 341 20.75 -6.33 -21.68
CA ASP A 341 21.33 -7.45 -22.42
C ASP A 341 20.93 -7.26 -23.90
N ALA A 342 21.76 -6.48 -24.60
CA ALA A 342 22.02 -6.57 -26.03
C ALA A 342 23.44 -6.09 -26.26
#